data_AF-A0A0D5C412-F1
#
_entry.id   AF-A0A0D5C412-F1
#
_cell.length_a   1.000
_cell.length_b   1.000
_cell.length_c   1.000
_cell.angle_alpha   90.00
_cell.angle_beta   90.00
_cell.angle_gamma   90.00
#
_symmetry.space_group_name_H-M   'P 1'
#
loop_
_entity.id
_entity.type
_entity.pdbx_description
1 polymer ?
#
loop_
_entity_poly.entity_id
_entity_poly.type
_entity_poly.pdbx_seq_one_letter_code
_entity_poly.pdbx_strand_id
1 'polypeptide(L)'
;MPSDINSEIKKLQDSILRIEESIAEYLRMKYYEGVKKSLRLLESDLKYLSILANGAPINKEEDRKLMEFLRTHYDYLQKISVPA
;
A
#
# COMPACT_ATOMS: atom_id res chain seq x y z
N MET A 1 23.50 -1.26 -7.85
CA MET A 1 23.48 -0.90 -6.41
C MET A 1 22.17 -1.39 -5.81
N PRO A 2 22.17 -2.46 -4.99
CA PRO A 2 20.96 -2.99 -4.34
C PRO A 2 20.32 -2.05 -3.29
N SER A 3 20.95 -0.91 -2.98
CA SER A 3 20.44 0.11 -2.05
C SER A 3 19.22 0.88 -2.56
N ASP A 4 18.95 0.89 -3.86
CA ASP A 4 17.87 1.69 -4.44
C ASP A 4 16.50 1.00 -4.29
N ILE A 5 16.43 -0.30 -4.56
CA ILE A 5 15.18 -1.09 -4.48
C ILE A 5 14.66 -1.14 -3.05
N ASN A 6 15.51 -1.38 -2.07
CA ASN A 6 15.08 -1.41 -0.66
C ASN A 6 14.59 -0.02 -0.19
N SER A 7 15.20 1.05 -0.70
CA SER A 7 14.75 2.42 -0.42
C SER A 7 13.40 2.71 -1.08
N GLU A 8 13.19 2.21 -2.29
CA GLU A 8 11.93 2.34 -3.02
C GLU A 8 10.79 1.54 -2.36
N ILE A 9 11.05 0.30 -1.96
CA ILE A 9 10.12 -0.53 -1.16
C ILE A 9 9.70 0.23 0.09
N LYS A 10 10.67 0.78 0.84
CA LYS A 10 10.37 1.53 2.07
C LYS A 10 9.53 2.78 1.80
N LYS A 11 9.86 3.55 0.75
CA LYS A 11 9.07 4.72 0.34
C LYS A 11 7.63 4.35 0.00
N LEU A 12 7.41 3.21 -0.67
CA LEU A 12 6.07 2.73 -0.98
C LEU A 12 5.31 2.28 0.26
N GLN A 13 5.97 1.58 1.20
CA GLN A 13 5.36 1.25 2.49
C GLN A 13 4.92 2.50 3.26
N ASP A 14 5.79 3.51 3.33
CA ASP A 14 5.46 4.80 3.97
C ASP A 14 4.32 5.53 3.24
N SER A 15 4.29 5.47 1.90
CA SER A 15 3.21 6.04 1.08
C SER A 15 1.86 5.37 1.37
N ILE A 16 1.84 4.03 1.37
CA ILE A 16 0.65 3.22 1.67
C ILE A 16 0.07 3.59 3.03
N LEU A 17 0.89 3.64 4.08
CA LEU A 17 0.44 4.01 5.42
C LEU A 17 -0.17 5.41 5.47
N ARG A 18 0.45 6.40 4.83
CA ARG A 18 -0.08 7.78 4.77
C ARG A 18 -1.40 7.87 4.00
N ILE A 19 -1.54 7.08 2.93
CA ILE A 19 -2.79 7.03 2.17
C ILE A 19 -3.90 6.45 3.04
N GLU A 20 -3.64 5.38 3.81
CA GLU A 20 -4.61 4.80 4.73
C GLU A 20 -5.02 5.76 5.85
N GLU A 21 -4.07 6.52 6.43
CA GLU A 21 -4.36 7.59 7.39
C GLU A 21 -5.28 8.66 6.77
N SER A 22 -4.98 9.07 5.53
CA SER A 22 -5.79 10.05 4.78
C SER A 22 -7.20 9.51 4.51
N ILE A 23 -7.35 8.22 4.18
CA ILE A 23 -8.65 7.57 4.00
C ILE A 23 -9.45 7.63 5.31
N ALA A 24 -8.83 7.29 6.44
CA ALA A 24 -9.49 7.34 7.75
C ALA A 24 -9.93 8.78 8.10
N GLU A 25 -9.12 9.80 7.80
CA GLU A 25 -9.47 11.20 7.95
C GLU A 25 -10.65 11.62 7.08
N TYR A 26 -10.62 11.28 5.78
CA TYR A 26 -11.71 11.60 4.87
C TYR A 26 -13.02 10.92 5.24
N LEU A 27 -12.97 9.68 5.75
CA LEU A 27 -14.15 8.99 6.28
C LEU A 27 -14.75 9.73 7.49
N ARG A 28 -13.91 10.19 8.44
CA ARG A 28 -14.37 11.00 9.59
C ARG A 28 -15.01 12.31 9.17
N MET A 29 -14.48 12.94 8.12
CA MET A 29 -15.00 14.19 7.55
C MET A 29 -16.17 13.99 6.58
N LYS A 30 -16.57 12.74 6.29
CA LYS A 30 -17.55 12.38 5.25
C LYS A 30 -17.17 12.91 3.85
N TYR A 31 -15.88 13.07 3.58
CA TYR A 31 -15.36 13.54 2.29
C TYR A 31 -15.14 12.36 1.32
N TYR A 32 -16.23 11.84 0.77
CA TYR A 32 -16.21 10.62 -0.06
C TYR A 32 -15.41 10.72 -1.36
N GLU A 33 -15.28 11.91 -1.94
CA GLU A 33 -14.44 12.11 -3.14
C GLU A 33 -12.95 11.88 -2.81
N GLY A 34 -12.50 12.38 -1.65
CA GLY A 34 -11.16 12.12 -1.13
C GLY A 34 -10.94 10.63 -0.89
N VAL A 35 -11.89 9.95 -0.25
CA VAL A 35 -11.84 8.49 -0.05
C VAL A 35 -11.67 7.76 -1.39
N LYS A 36 -12.47 8.07 -2.41
CA LYS A 36 -12.38 7.43 -3.74
C LYS A 36 -11.02 7.66 -4.40
N LYS A 37 -10.48 8.87 -4.32
CA LYS A 37 -9.15 9.19 -4.89
C LYS A 37 -8.05 8.43 -4.15
N SER A 38 -8.06 8.45 -2.82
CA SER A 38 -7.07 7.76 -2.01
C SER A 38 -7.13 6.24 -2.16
N LEU A 39 -8.31 5.64 -2.30
CA LEU A 39 -8.43 4.20 -2.57
C LEU A 39 -7.77 3.78 -3.88
N ARG A 40 -7.90 4.58 -4.94
CA ARG A 40 -7.22 4.31 -6.22
C ARG A 40 -5.70 4.42 -6.10
N LEU A 41 -5.21 5.40 -5.34
CA LEU A 41 -3.78 5.54 -5.07
C LEU A 41 -3.25 4.36 -4.25
N LEU A 42 -3.98 3.95 -3.20
CA LEU A 42 -3.66 2.79 -2.39
C LEU A 42 -3.55 1.52 -3.24
N GLU A 43 -4.53 1.27 -4.12
CA GLU A 43 -4.51 0.12 -5.02
C GLU A 43 -3.29 0.15 -5.97
N SER A 44 -2.97 1.32 -6.52
CA SER A 44 -1.82 1.52 -7.41
C SER A 44 -0.50 1.24 -6.69
N ASP A 45 -0.31 1.80 -5.49
CA ASP A 45 0.93 1.64 -4.71
C ASP A 45 1.11 0.20 -4.24
N LEU A 46 0.03 -0.47 -3.80
CA LEU A 46 0.07 -1.89 -3.44
C LEU A 46 0.44 -2.77 -4.64
N LYS A 47 -0.13 -2.48 -5.82
CA LYS A 47 0.21 -3.21 -7.05
C LYS A 47 1.66 -3.02 -7.43
N TYR A 48 2.18 -1.78 -7.33
CA TYR A 48 3.57 -1.51 -7.64
C TYR A 48 4.52 -2.19 -6.65
N LEU A 49 4.21 -2.14 -5.36
CA LEU A 49 4.98 -2.82 -4.33
C LEU A 49 5.01 -4.35 -4.53
N SER A 50 3.89 -4.94 -4.98
CA SER A 50 3.82 -6.37 -5.33
C SER A 50 4.71 -6.73 -6.53
N ILE A 51 4.80 -5.86 -7.54
CA ILE A 51 5.71 -6.06 -8.68
C ILE A 51 7.17 -6.02 -8.22
N LEU A 52 7.52 -5.05 -7.37
CA LEU A 52 8.87 -4.95 -6.82
C LEU A 52 9.21 -6.17 -5.95
N ALA A 53 8.28 -6.62 -5.10
CA ALA A 53 8.47 -7.80 -4.25
C ALA A 53 8.83 -9.05 -5.07
N ASN A 54 8.14 -9.28 -6.19
CA ASN A 54 8.36 -10.46 -7.03
C ASN A 54 9.66 -10.39 -7.86
N GLY A 55 10.19 -9.19 -8.12
CA GLY A 55 11.37 -8.98 -8.96
C GLY A 55 12.65 -8.63 -8.20
N ALA A 56 12.57 -8.32 -6.91
CA ALA A 56 13.70 -7.83 -6.14
C ALA A 56 14.59 -8.99 -5.62
N PRO A 57 15.92 -8.83 -5.62
CA PRO A 57 16.84 -9.76 -4.97
C PRO A 57 16.85 -9.52 -3.44
N ILE A 58 15.68 -9.67 -2.81
CA ILE A 58 15.49 -9.56 -1.35
C ILE A 58 15.66 -10.92 -0.68
N ASN A 59 16.07 -10.91 0.59
CA ASN A 59 16.23 -12.16 1.33
C ASN A 59 14.87 -12.73 1.76
N LYS A 60 14.84 -14.02 2.14
CA LYS A 60 13.60 -14.73 2.51
C LYS A 60 12.86 -14.10 3.69
N GLU A 61 13.56 -13.46 4.62
CA GLU A 61 12.93 -12.79 5.76
C GLU A 61 12.25 -11.48 5.36
N GLU A 62 12.94 -10.68 4.53
CA GLU A 62 12.40 -9.44 3.95
C GLU A 62 11.20 -9.72 3.05
N ASP A 63 11.30 -10.75 2.21
CA ASP A 63 10.19 -11.21 1.35
C ASP A 63 8.96 -11.60 2.18
N ARG A 64 9.14 -12.38 3.25
CA ARG A 64 8.04 -12.75 4.14
C ARG A 64 7.38 -11.53 4.77
N LYS A 65 8.17 -10.57 5.28
CA LYS A 65 7.65 -9.34 5.88
C LYS A 65 6.89 -8.50 4.84
N LEU A 66 7.41 -8.41 3.63
CA LEU A 66 6.80 -7.67 2.54
C LEU A 66 5.48 -8.31 2.08
N MET A 67 5.42 -9.64 2.00
CA MET A 67 4.19 -10.37 1.67
C MET A 67 3.12 -10.23 2.75
N GLU A 68 3.52 -10.26 4.03
CA GLU A 68 2.60 -10.02 5.15
C GLU A 68 2.07 -8.58 5.17
N PHE A 69 2.94 -7.61 4.84
CA PHE A 69 2.55 -6.22 4.64
C PHE A 69 1.52 -6.10 3.51
N LEU A 70 1.84 -6.60 2.31
CA LEU A 70 0.93 -6.57 1.15
C LEU A 70 -0.42 -7.20 1.48
N ARG A 71 -0.43 -8.37 2.13
CA ARG A 71 -1.66 -9.05 2.54
C ARG A 71 -2.52 -8.17 3.46
N THR A 72 -1.91 -7.58 4.49
CA THR A 72 -2.63 -6.74 5.46
C THR A 72 -3.30 -5.54 4.79
N HIS A 73 -2.59 -4.89 3.87
CA HIS A 73 -3.07 -3.67 3.24
C HIS A 73 -4.03 -3.93 2.06
N TYR A 74 -3.91 -5.06 1.37
CA TYR A 74 -4.96 -5.53 0.45
C TYR A 74 -6.25 -5.90 1.20
N ASP A 75 -6.15 -6.55 2.37
CA ASP A 75 -7.31 -6.86 3.21
C ASP A 75 -7.99 -5.56 3.71
N TYR A 76 -7.22 -4.53 4.03
CA TYR A 76 -7.75 -3.21 4.38
C TYR A 76 -8.50 -2.58 3.20
N LEU A 77 -7.89 -2.57 2.00
CA LEU A 77 -8.51 -2.06 0.77
C LEU A 77 -9.86 -2.73 0.48
N GLN A 78 -9.94 -4.05 0.61
CA GLN A 78 -11.18 -4.81 0.40
C GLN A 78 -12.29 -4.45 1.39
N LYS A 79 -11.95 -4.21 2.66
CA LYS A 79 -12.92 -3.84 3.70
C LYS A 79 -13.51 -2.44 3.51
N ILE A 80 -12.75 -1.52 2.91
CA ILE A 80 -13.17 -0.12 2.72
C ILE A 80 -13.80 0.11 1.35
N SER A 81 -13.59 -0.79 0.39
CA SER A 81 -14.22 -0.68 -0.93
C SER A 81 -15.74 -0.55 -0.75
N VAL A 82 -16.24 0.66 -1.02
CA VAL A 82 -17.66 0.99 -0.92
C VAL A 82 -18.38 0.18 -2.00
N PRO A 83 -19.55 -0.41 -1.72
CA PRO A 83 -20.36 -1.04 -2.77
C PRO A 83 -20.56 -0.05 -3.92
N ALA A 84 -20.38 -0.54 -5.15
CA ALA A 84 -20.49 0.25 -6.39
C ALA A 84 -21.86 0.93 -6.53
#